data_AF-A0A379WP22-F1
#
_entry.id   AF-A0A379WP22-F1
#
_cell.length_a   1.000
_cell.length_b   1.000
_cell.length_c   1.000
_cell.angle_alpha   90.00
_cell.angle_beta   90.00
_cell.angle_gamma   90.00
#
_symmetry.space_group_name_H-M   'P 1'
#
loop_
_entity.id
_entity.type
_entity.pdbx_description
1 polymer ?
#
loop_
_entity_poly.entity_id
_entity_poly.type
_entity_poly.pdbx_seq_one_letter_code
_entity_poly.pdbx_strand_id
1 'polypeptide(L)'
;MMTTPELSCDVLIIGSGAAGLSLALRLAEKHKVIVLSKGPVSEGSTFYAQGGIAAVFDETDSIASHVEDTLIAGAGICDRHAVEFVASNARTCVQWLIDQGVLFDTHVQPNGKESYHLTREGGHSHRRILHALTLPERKSKPRWSVGRKIILIFRCWNAATPLI
;
A
#
# COMPACT_ATOMS: atom_id res chain seq x y z
N MET A 1 2.59 -23.50 35.91
CA MET A 1 1.70 -22.52 35.25
C MET A 1 2.52 -21.75 34.24
N MET A 2 2.25 -21.89 32.93
CA MET A 2 2.88 -21.02 31.92
C MET A 2 2.15 -19.68 31.92
N THR A 3 2.78 -18.64 32.46
CA THR A 3 2.30 -17.26 32.33
C THR A 3 2.48 -16.83 30.88
N THR A 4 1.39 -16.49 30.20
CA THR A 4 1.49 -15.91 28.85
C THR A 4 2.11 -14.53 29.01
N PRO A 5 3.20 -14.19 28.29
CA PRO A 5 3.82 -12.89 28.42
C PRO A 5 2.85 -11.79 27.96
N GLU A 6 2.66 -10.78 28.82
CA GLU A 6 1.91 -9.58 28.48
C GLU A 6 2.78 -8.64 27.64
N LEU A 7 2.19 -8.09 26.59
CA LEU A 7 2.84 -7.15 25.68
C LEU A 7 2.15 -5.81 25.80
N SER A 8 2.95 -4.74 25.95
CA SER A 8 2.47 -3.37 26.04
C SER A 8 2.99 -2.54 24.88
N CYS A 9 2.11 -1.75 24.27
CA CYS A 9 2.38 -0.82 23.17
C CYS A 9 1.46 0.39 23.24
N ASP A 10 1.84 1.49 22.59
CA ASP A 10 0.97 2.66 22.44
C ASP A 10 -0.10 2.40 21.38
N VAL A 11 0.27 1.68 20.30
CA VAL A 11 -0.61 1.36 19.18
C VAL A 11 -0.43 -0.11 18.77
N LEU A 12 -1.55 -0.84 18.72
CA LEU A 12 -1.65 -2.19 18.18
C LEU A 12 -2.31 -2.14 16.80
N ILE A 13 -1.59 -2.60 15.77
CA ILE A 13 -2.08 -2.71 14.40
C ILE A 13 -2.34 -4.19 14.08
N ILE A 14 -3.55 -4.53 13.66
CA ILE A 14 -3.91 -5.89 13.26
C ILE A 14 -3.95 -5.95 11.72
N GLY A 15 -2.97 -6.63 11.14
CA GLY A 15 -2.76 -6.78 9.71
C GLY A 15 -1.45 -6.15 9.24
N SER A 16 -0.63 -6.92 8.52
CA SER A 16 0.66 -6.49 7.97
C SER A 16 0.63 -6.22 6.46
N GLY A 17 -0.53 -5.88 5.90
CA GLY A 17 -0.65 -5.44 4.51
C GLY A 17 -0.20 -3.99 4.30
N ALA A 18 -0.41 -3.45 3.09
CA ALA A 18 -0.02 -2.08 2.74
C ALA A 18 -0.54 -1.04 3.75
N ALA A 19 -1.81 -1.15 4.15
CA ALA A 19 -2.42 -0.23 5.12
C ALA A 19 -1.74 -0.30 6.50
N GLY A 20 -1.55 -1.50 7.05
CA GLY A 20 -0.99 -1.68 8.38
C GLY A 20 0.49 -1.31 8.47
N LEU A 21 1.30 -1.72 7.49
CA LEU A 21 2.73 -1.40 7.48
C LEU A 21 2.99 0.07 7.17
N SER A 22 2.24 0.69 6.24
CA SER A 22 2.40 2.13 5.98
C SER A 22 2.02 2.97 7.20
N LEU A 23 0.97 2.58 7.93
CA LEU A 23 0.60 3.22 9.19
C LEU A 23 1.68 3.02 10.27
N ALA A 24 2.19 1.78 10.42
CA ALA A 24 3.24 1.48 11.38
C ALA A 24 4.48 2.34 11.17
N LEU A 25 4.91 2.51 9.91
CA LEU A 25 6.06 3.33 9.56
C LEU A 25 5.86 4.81 9.94
N ARG A 26 4.67 5.37 9.67
CA ARG A 26 4.34 6.76 10.03
C ARG A 26 4.30 6.99 11.54
N LEU A 27 3.91 5.98 12.32
CA LEU A 27 3.79 6.08 13.78
C LEU A 27 5.08 5.73 14.53
N ALA A 28 5.94 4.88 13.96
CA ALA A 28 7.13 4.33 14.63
C ALA A 28 8.16 5.38 15.09
N GLU A 29 8.13 6.59 14.52
CA GLU A 29 8.99 7.68 14.98
C GLU A 29 8.65 8.11 16.42
N LYS A 30 7.34 8.16 16.74
CA LYS A 30 6.79 8.76 17.95
C LYS A 30 6.14 7.78 18.91
N HIS A 31 5.80 6.57 18.46
CA HIS A 31 5.03 5.60 19.21
C HIS A 31 5.69 4.21 19.21
N LYS A 32 5.47 3.45 20.27
CA LYS A 32 5.76 2.01 20.33
C LYS A 32 4.62 1.26 19.64
N VAL A 33 4.90 0.72 18.45
CA VAL A 33 3.90 0.07 17.61
C VAL A 33 4.13 -1.44 17.58
N ILE A 34 3.07 -2.21 17.85
CA ILE A 34 3.04 -3.65 17.60
C ILE A 34 2.19 -3.89 16.35
N VAL A 35 2.72 -4.68 15.42
CA VAL A 35 1.96 -5.14 14.25
C VAL A 35 1.76 -6.64 14.37
N LEU A 36 0.48 -7.05 14.37
CA LEU A 36 0.07 -8.45 14.41
C LEU A 36 -0.26 -8.92 13.00
N SER A 37 0.29 -10.08 12.61
CA SER A 37 -0.15 -10.79 11.42
C SER A 37 -0.60 -12.20 11.79
N LYS A 38 -1.67 -12.68 11.11
CA LYS A 38 -2.18 -14.04 11.28
C LYS A 38 -1.18 -15.09 10.75
N GLY A 39 -0.42 -14.72 9.73
CA GLY A 39 0.58 -15.58 9.07
C GLY A 39 1.92 -14.85 8.92
N PRO A 40 2.77 -15.28 7.97
CA PRO A 40 3.97 -14.54 7.60
C PRO A 40 3.66 -13.07 7.26
N VAL A 41 4.59 -12.15 7.51
CA VAL A 41 4.31 -10.70 7.39
C VAL A 41 4.12 -10.30 5.94
N SER A 42 4.78 -11.02 5.04
CA SER A 42 4.67 -10.90 3.59
C SER A 42 3.48 -11.66 3.01
N GLU A 43 2.62 -12.26 3.84
CA GLU A 43 1.47 -13.05 3.36
C GLU A 43 0.17 -12.23 3.46
N GLY A 44 -0.52 -12.08 2.33
CA GLY A 44 -1.77 -11.33 2.22
C GLY A 44 -1.98 -10.72 0.83
N SER A 45 -3.18 -10.20 0.55
CA SER A 45 -3.55 -9.69 -0.79
C SER A 45 -2.60 -8.63 -1.34
N THR A 46 -1.99 -7.80 -0.47
CA THR A 46 -0.99 -6.80 -0.88
C THR A 46 0.20 -7.43 -1.62
N PHE A 47 0.65 -8.62 -1.20
CA PHE A 47 1.81 -9.28 -1.81
C PHE A 47 1.50 -9.80 -3.23
N TYR A 48 0.24 -10.18 -3.48
CA TYR A 48 -0.21 -10.72 -4.76
C TYR A 48 -0.77 -9.67 -5.73
N ALA A 49 -0.73 -8.38 -5.37
CA ALA A 49 -1.25 -7.31 -6.22
C ALA A 49 -0.42 -7.19 -7.52
N GLN A 50 -1.09 -7.26 -8.67
CA GLN A 50 -0.45 -7.25 -10.00
C GLN A 50 -0.73 -6.00 -10.83
N GLY A 51 -1.83 -5.30 -10.55
CA GLY A 51 -2.22 -4.10 -11.27
C GLY A 51 -1.30 -2.94 -10.88
N GLY A 52 -1.83 -2.02 -10.08
CA GLY A 52 -1.02 -0.93 -9.57
C GLY A 52 -1.78 -0.03 -8.60
N ILE A 53 -1.24 1.15 -8.39
CA ILE A 53 -1.85 2.18 -7.55
C ILE A 53 -2.32 3.32 -8.45
N ALA A 54 -3.62 3.60 -8.41
CA ALA A 54 -4.21 4.71 -9.16
C ALA A 54 -3.89 6.06 -8.50
N ALA A 55 -3.21 6.95 -9.23
CA ALA A 55 -2.95 8.32 -8.83
C ALA A 55 -2.73 9.22 -10.05
N VAL A 56 -3.21 10.45 -9.97
CA VAL A 56 -3.10 11.43 -11.06
C VAL A 56 -1.68 12.03 -11.07
N PHE A 57 -0.83 11.54 -11.98
CA PHE A 57 0.54 12.00 -12.19
C PHE A 57 0.75 12.74 -13.52
N ASP A 58 -0.08 12.46 -14.52
CA ASP A 58 0.00 13.03 -15.86
C ASP A 58 -0.67 14.41 -15.92
N GLU A 59 -0.11 15.34 -16.70
CA GLU A 59 -0.68 16.69 -16.91
C GLU A 59 -1.97 16.65 -17.74
N THR A 60 -2.19 15.58 -18.51
CA THR A 60 -3.40 15.37 -19.31
C THR A 60 -4.55 14.77 -18.49
N ASP A 61 -4.29 14.34 -17.25
CA ASP A 61 -5.31 13.78 -16.34
C ASP A 61 -5.64 14.78 -15.23
N SER A 62 -6.78 14.58 -14.56
CA SER A 62 -7.23 15.47 -13.48
C SER A 62 -7.87 14.70 -12.33
N ILE A 63 -7.80 15.27 -11.13
CA ILE A 63 -8.48 14.72 -9.95
C ILE A 63 -9.99 14.63 -10.20
N ALA A 64 -10.58 15.63 -10.86
CA ALA A 64 -12.00 15.62 -11.21
C ALA A 64 -12.37 14.41 -12.10
N SER A 65 -11.56 14.11 -13.14
CA SER A 65 -11.77 12.91 -13.96
C SER A 65 -11.67 11.62 -13.16
N HIS A 66 -10.70 11.54 -12.24
CA HIS A 66 -10.54 10.36 -11.37
C HIS A 66 -11.72 10.16 -10.42
N VAL A 67 -12.25 11.26 -9.85
CA VAL A 67 -13.45 11.23 -9.00
C VAL A 67 -14.65 10.73 -9.79
N GLU A 68 -14.91 11.30 -10.97
CA GLU A 68 -16.06 10.91 -11.79
C GLU A 68 -15.98 9.45 -12.26
N ASP A 69 -14.81 8.99 -12.70
CA ASP A 69 -14.58 7.58 -13.04
C ASP A 69 -14.91 6.64 -11.85
N THR A 70 -14.52 7.03 -10.63
CA THR A 70 -14.79 6.26 -9.41
C THR A 70 -16.28 6.23 -9.08
N LEU A 71 -16.98 7.36 -9.22
CA LEU A 71 -18.42 7.45 -8.94
C LEU A 71 -19.26 6.67 -9.95
N ILE A 72 -18.87 6.70 -11.23
CA ILE A 72 -19.49 5.90 -12.29
C ILE A 72 -19.29 4.42 -12.02
N ALA A 73 -18.05 3.99 -11.76
CA ALA A 73 -17.73 2.59 -11.44
C ALA A 73 -18.42 2.13 -10.14
N GLY A 74 -18.63 3.04 -9.19
CA GLY A 74 -19.34 2.81 -7.95
C GLY A 74 -20.86 2.78 -8.05
N ALA A 75 -21.45 2.88 -9.25
CA ALA A 75 -22.89 2.71 -9.49
C ALA A 75 -23.81 3.51 -8.54
N GLY A 76 -23.40 4.71 -8.13
CA GLY A 76 -24.19 5.62 -7.31
C GLY A 76 -24.20 5.35 -5.80
N ILE A 77 -23.45 4.36 -5.30
CA ILE A 77 -23.36 4.05 -3.86
C ILE A 77 -22.13 4.62 -3.17
N CYS A 78 -21.25 5.31 -3.91
CA CYS A 78 -20.08 5.96 -3.35
C CYS A 78 -20.44 7.22 -2.54
N ASP A 79 -19.75 7.41 -1.41
CA ASP A 79 -19.68 8.71 -0.75
C ASP A 79 -18.74 9.62 -1.54
N ARG A 80 -19.29 10.67 -2.14
CA ARG A 80 -18.54 11.64 -2.95
C ARG A 80 -17.42 12.32 -2.16
N HIS A 81 -17.64 12.68 -0.90
CA HIS A 81 -16.62 13.33 -0.08
C HIS A 81 -15.45 12.39 0.18
N ALA A 82 -15.72 11.11 0.46
CA ALA A 82 -14.68 10.11 0.63
C ALA A 82 -13.87 9.89 -0.67
N VAL A 83 -14.54 9.82 -1.82
CA VAL A 83 -13.89 9.67 -3.13
C VAL A 83 -13.01 10.86 -3.46
N GLU A 84 -13.51 12.09 -3.30
CA GLU A 84 -12.75 13.33 -3.52
C GLU A 84 -11.53 13.41 -2.61
N PHE A 85 -11.69 13.07 -1.34
CA PHE A 85 -10.59 13.03 -0.38
C PHE A 85 -9.50 12.04 -0.80
N VAL A 86 -9.87 10.80 -1.14
CA VAL A 86 -8.91 9.76 -1.55
C VAL A 86 -8.22 10.15 -2.85
N ALA A 87 -8.97 10.56 -3.88
CA ALA A 87 -8.43 10.92 -5.19
C ALA A 87 -7.45 12.11 -5.10
N SER A 88 -7.77 13.12 -4.28
CA SER A 88 -6.93 14.31 -4.12
C SER A 88 -5.64 14.04 -3.37
N ASN A 89 -5.62 13.06 -2.45
CA ASN A 89 -4.44 12.71 -1.65
C ASN A 89 -3.60 11.59 -2.25
N ALA A 90 -4.09 10.89 -3.27
CA ALA A 90 -3.44 9.71 -3.86
C ALA A 90 -1.99 10.01 -4.30
N ARG A 91 -1.76 11.13 -5.01
CA ARG A 91 -0.41 11.51 -5.48
C ARG A 91 0.58 11.66 -4.34
N THR A 92 0.21 12.38 -3.28
CA THR A 92 1.06 12.59 -2.11
C THR A 92 1.36 11.27 -1.38
N CYS A 93 0.38 10.39 -1.26
CA CYS A 93 0.56 9.07 -0.66
C CYS A 93 1.50 8.18 -1.48
N VAL A 94 1.38 8.20 -2.81
CA VAL A 94 2.27 7.47 -3.72
C VAL A 94 3.68 8.05 -3.69
N GLN A 95 3.81 9.39 -3.66
CA GLN A 95 5.11 10.04 -3.53
C GLN A 95 5.81 9.61 -2.23
N TRP A 96 5.08 9.55 -1.12
CA TRP A 96 5.64 9.04 0.13
C TRP A 96 6.15 7.60 0.00
N LEU A 97 5.45 6.71 -0.73
CA LEU A 97 5.93 5.35 -0.99
C LEU A 97 7.23 5.35 -1.82
N ILE A 98 7.34 6.23 -2.81
CA ILE A 98 8.55 6.42 -3.60
C ILE A 98 9.71 6.88 -2.70
N ASP A 99 9.47 7.86 -1.83
CA ASP A 99 10.48 8.38 -0.89
C ASP A 99 10.93 7.30 0.12
N GLN A 100 10.03 6.37 0.44
CA GLN A 100 10.31 5.17 1.22
C GLN A 100 11.08 4.07 0.43
N GLY A 101 11.32 4.27 -0.86
CA GLY A 101 12.12 3.39 -1.71
C GLY A 101 11.33 2.38 -2.55
N VAL A 102 10.01 2.56 -2.70
CA VAL A 102 9.22 1.79 -3.66
C VAL A 102 9.60 2.23 -5.07
N LEU A 103 9.92 1.27 -5.93
CA LEU A 103 10.29 1.51 -7.32
C LEU A 103 9.09 1.23 -8.21
N PHE A 104 8.62 2.27 -8.91
CA PHE A 104 7.66 2.14 -10.01
C PHE A 104 8.40 2.18 -11.35
N ASP A 105 7.80 1.57 -12.36
CA ASP A 105 8.37 1.57 -13.71
C ASP A 105 8.34 2.97 -14.32
N THR A 106 9.44 3.34 -14.98
CA THR A 106 9.61 4.62 -15.68
C THR A 106 9.80 4.39 -17.18
N HIS A 107 9.55 5.43 -17.97
CA HIS A 107 9.85 5.46 -19.40
C HIS A 107 10.40 6.83 -19.78
N VAL A 108 11.24 6.85 -20.81
CA VAL A 108 11.76 8.08 -21.41
C VAL A 108 10.78 8.53 -22.48
N GLN A 109 10.26 9.74 -22.33
CA GLN A 109 9.39 10.37 -23.32
C GLN A 109 10.18 10.76 -24.58
N PRO A 110 9.52 10.99 -25.74
CA PRO A 110 10.18 11.44 -26.97
C PRO A 110 10.97 12.76 -26.81
N ASN A 111 10.59 13.59 -25.83
CA ASN A 111 11.28 14.84 -25.47
C ASN A 111 12.54 14.64 -24.60
N GLY A 112 12.91 13.38 -24.30
CA GLY A 112 14.07 13.02 -23.47
C GLY A 112 13.84 13.08 -21.96
N LYS A 113 12.66 13.47 -21.48
CA LYS A 113 12.34 13.49 -20.04
C LYS A 113 11.91 12.10 -19.57
N GLU A 114 12.36 11.72 -18.39
CA GLU A 114 11.90 10.51 -17.71
C GLU A 114 10.58 10.77 -16.98
N SER A 115 9.64 9.83 -17.09
CA SER A 115 8.34 9.90 -16.39
C SER A 115 7.85 8.50 -16.03
N TYR A 116 6.92 8.39 -15.08
CA TYR A 116 6.35 7.09 -14.71
C TYR A 116 5.59 6.46 -15.87
N HIS A 117 5.77 5.15 -16.07
CA HIS A 117 5.01 4.40 -17.05
C HIS A 117 3.62 4.08 -16.47
N LEU A 118 2.59 4.78 -16.98
CA LEU A 118 1.22 4.67 -16.48
C LEU A 118 0.38 3.71 -17.35
N THR A 119 -0.29 2.76 -16.71
CA THR A 119 -1.26 1.87 -17.34
C THR A 119 -2.70 2.38 -17.13
N ARG A 120 -3.65 1.76 -17.83
CA ARG A 120 -5.08 2.03 -17.72
C ARG A 120 -5.82 0.71 -17.56
N GLU A 121 -6.62 0.61 -16.51
CA GLU A 121 -7.51 -0.52 -16.24
C GLU A 121 -8.97 -0.13 -16.51
N GLY A 122 -9.88 -1.12 -16.42
CA GLY A 122 -11.31 -0.90 -16.63
C GLY A 122 -11.87 0.15 -15.66
N GLY A 123 -12.78 0.99 -16.16
CA GLY A 123 -13.39 2.07 -15.38
C GLY A 123 -12.60 3.39 -15.36
N HIS A 124 -11.39 3.42 -15.90
CA HIS A 124 -10.61 4.66 -16.02
C HIS A 124 -10.65 5.26 -17.42
N SER A 125 -10.88 6.56 -17.49
CA SER A 125 -10.84 7.35 -18.72
C SER A 125 -9.39 7.64 -19.17
N HIS A 126 -8.48 7.89 -18.22
CA HIS A 126 -7.06 8.22 -18.47
C HIS A 126 -6.10 7.15 -17.92
N ARG A 127 -4.83 7.20 -18.34
CA ARG A 127 -3.74 6.36 -17.80
C ARG A 127 -3.26 6.96 -16.48
N ARG A 128 -3.47 6.25 -15.38
CA ARG A 128 -3.14 6.77 -14.03
C ARG A 128 -2.69 5.71 -13.04
N ILE A 129 -2.41 4.50 -13.51
CA ILE A 129 -2.04 3.38 -12.66
C ILE A 129 -0.52 3.23 -12.68
N LEU A 130 0.12 3.51 -11.55
CA LEU A 130 1.53 3.22 -11.34
C LEU A 130 1.69 1.76 -10.99
N HIS A 131 2.64 1.08 -11.63
CA HIS A 131 2.86 -0.35 -11.45
C HIS A 131 4.36 -0.64 -11.41
N ALA A 132 4.70 -1.83 -10.94
CA ALA A 132 6.05 -2.35 -10.90
C ALA A 132 6.01 -3.75 -11.50
N LEU A 133 6.33 -3.87 -12.79
CA LEU A 133 6.52 -5.16 -13.42
C LEU A 133 7.89 -5.71 -13.00
N THR A 134 7.91 -6.98 -12.64
CA THR A 134 9.14 -7.68 -12.27
C THR A 134 10.10 -7.70 -13.45
N LEU A 135 11.09 -6.80 -13.46
CA LEU A 135 12.30 -7.00 -14.27
C LEU A 135 13.17 -8.08 -13.59
N PRO A 136 13.61 -9.12 -14.31
CA PRO A 136 14.36 -10.25 -13.72
C PRO A 136 15.64 -9.87 -12.97
N GLU A 137 16.20 -8.68 -13.22
CA GLU A 137 17.51 -8.27 -12.72
C GLU A 137 17.49 -7.28 -11.54
N ARG A 138 16.32 -6.81 -11.09
CA ARG A 138 16.24 -5.84 -9.98
C ARG A 138 16.27 -6.52 -8.61
N LYS A 139 17.43 -7.05 -8.22
CA LYS A 139 17.71 -7.45 -6.82
C LYS A 139 18.26 -6.28 -5.99
N SER A 140 17.55 -5.16 -5.90
CA SER A 140 17.80 -4.25 -4.79
C SER A 140 17.09 -4.80 -3.57
N LYS A 141 17.84 -5.27 -2.56
CA LYS A 141 17.26 -5.63 -1.26
C LYS A 141 16.39 -4.46 -0.78
N PRO A 142 15.14 -4.69 -0.33
CA PRO A 142 14.36 -3.64 0.31
C PRO A 142 15.20 -3.07 1.45
N ARG A 143 15.42 -1.75 1.49
CA ARG A 143 16.20 -1.08 2.53
C ARG A 143 15.39 -0.94 3.82
N TRP A 144 14.62 -1.97 4.16
CA TRP A 144 13.85 -2.04 5.39
C TRP A 144 14.55 -3.00 6.33
N SER A 145 15.32 -2.45 7.26
CA SER A 145 15.51 -3.13 8.54
C SER A 145 14.40 -2.67 9.46
N VAL A 146 13.65 -3.61 10.02
CA VAL A 146 12.71 -3.34 11.12
C VAL A 146 13.57 -2.83 12.28
N GLY A 147 13.66 -1.51 12.41
CA GLY A 147 14.34 -0.86 13.53
C GLY A 147 13.69 -1.26 14.84
N ARG A 148 14.43 -1.19 15.94
CA ARG A 148 14.10 -1.66 17.31
C ARG A 148 12.74 -1.21 17.90
N LYS A 149 11.92 -0.42 17.18
CA LYS A 149 10.63 0.13 17.60
C LYS A 149 9.39 -0.55 16.99
N ILE A 150 9.54 -1.35 15.93
CA ILE A 150 8.44 -2.15 15.36
C ILE A 150 8.63 -3.60 15.82
N ILE A 151 7.74 -4.09 16.67
CA ILE A 151 7.72 -5.49 17.06
C ILE A 151 6.67 -6.18 16.21
N LEU A 152 7.12 -7.04 15.28
CA LEU A 152 6.25 -7.92 14.51
C LEU A 152 5.99 -9.18 15.32
N ILE A 153 4.72 -9.40 15.65
CA ILE A 153 4.32 -10.58 16.42
C ILE A 153 3.63 -11.56 15.48
N PHE A 154 4.23 -12.75 15.39
CA PHE A 154 3.70 -13.89 14.69
C PHE A 154 3.04 -14.81 15.68
N ARG A 155 1.72 -14.96 15.58
CA ARG A 155 1.03 -16.12 16.16
C ARG A 155 0.36 -16.86 15.02
N CYS A 156 0.96 -17.97 14.63
CA CYS A 156 0.34 -18.95 13.75
C CYS A 156 -0.90 -19.47 14.48
N TRP A 157 -2.08 -18.97 14.12
CA TRP A 157 -3.32 -19.58 14.58
C TRP A 157 -3.53 -20.85 13.76
N ASN A 158 -2.97 -21.98 14.24
CA ASN A 158 -3.41 -23.29 13.78
C ASN A 158 -4.85 -23.48 14.27
N ALA A 159 -5.81 -23.14 13.43
CA ALA A 159 -7.19 -23.61 13.56
C ALA A 159 -7.20 -25.09 13.15
N ALA A 160 -6.65 -25.93 14.02
CA ALA A 160 -6.74 -27.39 13.96
C ALA A 160 -6.70 -27.93 15.41
N THR A 161 -7.69 -27.51 16.20
CA THR A 161 -8.16 -28.30 17.34
C THR A 161 -9.61 -28.66 17.01
N PRO A 162 -9.90 -29.92 16.65
CA PRO A 162 -11.29 -30.36 16.63
C PRO A 162 -11.81 -30.23 18.06
N LEU A 163 -12.98 -29.63 18.21
CA LEU A 163 -13.77 -29.79 19.42
C LEU A 163 -14.24 -31.25 19.44
N ILE A 164 -14.06 -31.86 20.62
CA ILE A 164 -14.34 -33.25 21.05
C ILE A 164 -13.18 -34.21 20.81
#